data_AF-A0A0P7H066-F1
#
_entry.id   AF-A0A0P7H066-F1
#
_cell.length_a   1.000
_cell.length_b   1.000
_cell.length_c   1.000
_cell.angle_alpha   90.00
_cell.angle_beta   90.00
_cell.angle_gamma   90.00
#
_symmetry.space_group_name_H-M   'P 1'
#
loop_
_entity.id
_entity.type
_entity.pdbx_description
1 polymer ?
#
loop_
_entity_poly.entity_id
_entity_poly.type
_entity_poly.pdbx_seq_one_letter_code
_entity_poly.pdbx_strand_id
1 'polypeptide(L)'
;MRDRLIENGFDDEYNCLIVHLKGQPARATRRITKRLRDELDLPVMVFTDGDPWSYRIYGSVAYGSIKSAHLSEYLATPEAEYVGIRPRTSSTTTCRRIRCRTPT
;
A
#
# COMPACT_ATOMS: atom_id res chain seq x y z
N MET A 1 -14.00 3.19 0.87
CA MET A 1 -12.81 4.06 1.06
C MET A 1 -12.26 4.58 -0.27
N ARG A 2 -11.82 3.71 -1.19
CA ARG A 2 -11.28 4.13 -2.52
C ARG A 2 -12.14 5.19 -3.21
N ASP A 3 -13.43 4.92 -3.39
CA ASP A 3 -14.32 5.79 -4.16
C ASP A 3 -14.39 7.20 -3.58
N ARG A 4 -14.37 7.33 -2.25
CA ARG A 4 -14.33 8.64 -1.57
C ARG A 4 -13.00 9.37 -1.73
N LEU A 5 -11.88 8.65 -1.85
CA LEU A 5 -10.58 9.28 -2.13
C LEU A 5 -10.53 9.83 -3.56
N ILE A 6 -11.08 9.10 -4.52
CA ILE A 6 -11.15 9.52 -5.92
C ILE A 6 -12.14 10.68 -6.09
N GLU A 7 -13.33 10.59 -5.46
CA GLU A 7 -14.33 11.67 -5.50
C GLU A 7 -13.80 12.98 -4.92
N ASN A 8 -12.88 12.91 -3.96
CA ASN A 8 -12.23 14.08 -3.37
C ASN A 8 -11.00 14.57 -4.16
N GLY A 9 -10.61 13.90 -5.25
CA GLY A 9 -9.44 14.28 -6.06
C GLY A 9 -8.09 14.09 -5.35
N PHE A 10 -8.00 13.12 -4.43
CA PHE A 10 -6.78 12.89 -3.65
C PHE A 10 -5.58 12.48 -4.53
N ASP A 11 -5.85 11.75 -5.62
CA ASP A 11 -4.83 11.37 -6.60
C ASP A 11 -4.23 12.58 -7.32
N ASP A 12 -5.07 13.55 -7.73
CA ASP A 12 -4.62 14.79 -8.38
C ASP A 12 -3.91 15.72 -7.38
N GLU A 13 -4.46 15.91 -6.18
CA GLU A 13 -3.90 16.83 -5.17
C GLU A 13 -2.52 16.38 -4.66
N TYR A 14 -2.33 15.07 -4.46
CA TYR A 14 -1.09 14.51 -3.91
C TYR A 14 -0.20 13.83 -4.96
N ASN A 15 -0.55 13.94 -6.25
CA ASN A 15 0.13 13.30 -7.37
C ASN A 15 0.46 11.82 -7.08
N CYS A 16 -0.57 11.04 -6.77
CA CYS A 16 -0.41 9.67 -6.31
C CYS A 16 -1.32 8.68 -7.05
N LEU A 17 -0.86 7.42 -7.16
CA LEU A 17 -1.65 6.36 -7.77
C LEU A 17 -2.45 5.60 -6.72
N ILE A 18 -3.78 5.56 -6.89
CA ILE A 18 -4.67 4.80 -6.00
C ILE A 18 -4.94 3.41 -6.58
N VAL A 19 -4.34 2.38 -5.96
CA VAL A 19 -4.57 0.97 -6.35
C VAL A 19 -5.52 0.28 -5.38
N HIS A 20 -6.59 -0.29 -5.91
CA HIS A 20 -7.57 -1.02 -5.10
C HIS A 20 -7.25 -2.52 -5.00
N LEU A 21 -7.07 -3.03 -3.78
CA LEU A 21 -6.72 -4.44 -3.54
C LEU A 21 -7.94 -5.39 -3.44
N LYS A 22 -9.13 -4.87 -3.13
CA LYS A 22 -10.38 -5.64 -2.91
C LYS A 22 -10.20 -6.85 -1.97
N GLY A 23 -9.56 -6.63 -0.82
CA GLY A 23 -9.26 -7.69 0.15
C GLY A 23 -7.90 -8.35 -0.12
N GLN A 24 -7.88 -9.68 -0.20
CA GLN A 24 -6.65 -10.44 -0.46
C GLN A 24 -6.14 -10.15 -1.88
N PRO A 25 -4.93 -9.57 -2.05
CA PRO A 25 -4.52 -9.05 -3.33
C PRO A 25 -4.17 -10.17 -4.31
N ALA A 26 -4.71 -10.06 -5.52
CA ALA A 26 -4.40 -10.97 -6.62
C ALA A 26 -2.91 -10.91 -6.99
N ARG A 27 -2.42 -11.93 -7.71
CA ARG A 27 -1.03 -11.95 -8.21
C ARG A 27 -0.75 -10.79 -9.16
N ALA A 28 -1.69 -10.47 -10.05
CA ALA A 28 -1.55 -9.38 -11.01
C ALA A 28 -1.38 -8.03 -10.31
N THR A 29 -2.21 -7.74 -9.31
CA THR A 29 -2.14 -6.50 -8.53
C THR A 29 -0.79 -6.36 -7.84
N ARG A 30 -0.31 -7.42 -7.19
CA ARG A 30 1.01 -7.42 -6.54
C ARG A 30 2.16 -7.25 -7.51
N ARG A 31 2.10 -7.91 -8.67
CA ARG A 31 3.10 -7.77 -9.73
C ARG A 31 3.15 -6.33 -10.26
N ILE A 32 2.00 -5.71 -10.49
CA ILE A 32 1.94 -4.31 -10.92
C ILE A 32 2.54 -3.40 -9.83
N THR A 33 2.15 -3.57 -8.57
CA THR A 33 2.71 -2.79 -7.45
C THR A 33 4.23 -2.94 -7.36
N LYS A 34 4.76 -4.16 -7.48
CA LYS A 34 6.21 -4.41 -7.47
C LYS A 34 6.91 -3.77 -8.67
N ARG A 35 6.34 -3.88 -9.88
CA ARG A 35 6.89 -3.21 -11.07
C ARG A 35 6.89 -1.69 -10.96
N LEU A 36 5.81 -1.10 -10.42
CA LEU A 36 5.76 0.35 -10.18
C LEU A 36 6.84 0.79 -9.17
N ARG A 37 7.15 -0.06 -8.19
CA ARG A 37 8.28 0.19 -7.29
C ARG A 37 9.62 0.03 -8.00
N ASP A 38 9.84 -1.07 -8.72
CA ASP A 38 11.17 -1.41 -9.24
C ASP A 38 11.55 -0.62 -10.50
N GLU A 39 10.58 -0.37 -11.39
CA GLU A 39 10.82 0.31 -12.67
C GLU A 39 10.70 1.83 -12.56
N LEU A 40 9.88 2.34 -11.65
CA LEU A 40 9.58 3.77 -11.52
C LEU A 40 10.01 4.37 -10.17
N ASP A 41 10.62 3.57 -9.28
CA ASP A 41 11.05 3.95 -7.94
C ASP A 41 9.95 4.64 -7.09
N LEU A 42 8.69 4.28 -7.32
CA LEU A 42 7.57 4.90 -6.63
C LEU A 42 7.41 4.33 -5.22
N PRO A 43 7.26 5.16 -4.18
CA PRO A 43 7.00 4.68 -2.82
C PRO A 43 5.63 3.99 -2.77
N VAL A 44 5.61 2.79 -2.19
CA VAL A 44 4.38 1.99 -2.05
C VAL A 44 3.87 2.11 -0.62
N MET A 45 2.66 2.63 -0.47
CA MET A 45 1.97 2.74 0.81
C MET A 45 0.71 1.88 0.81
N VAL A 46 0.53 1.09 1.87
CA VAL A 46 -0.65 0.24 2.04
C VAL A 46 -1.52 0.82 3.14
N PHE A 47 -2.73 1.21 2.76
CA PHE A 47 -3.75 1.73 3.66
C PHE A 47 -4.87 0.69 3.83
N THR A 48 -5.01 0.17 5.04
CA THR A 48 -6.05 -0.79 5.42
C THR A 48 -6.56 -0.50 6.83
N ASP A 49 -7.61 -1.22 7.23
CA ASP A 49 -8.18 -1.12 8.56
C ASP A 49 -7.24 -1.71 9.63
N GLY A 50 -7.60 -1.49 10.89
CA GLY A 50 -6.78 -1.86 12.06
C GLY A 50 -7.06 -3.26 12.62
N ASP A 51 -7.62 -4.15 11.81
CA ASP A 51 -7.96 -5.52 12.20
C ASP A 51 -6.89 -6.55 11.75
N PRO A 52 -6.86 -7.76 12.35
CA PRO A 52 -5.89 -8.80 11.99
C PRO A 52 -5.91 -9.24 10.50
N TRP A 53 -7.06 -9.19 9.82
CA TRP A 53 -7.14 -9.54 8.39
C TRP A 53 -6.46 -8.48 7.53
N SER A 54 -6.63 -7.22 7.87
CA SER A 54 -5.97 -6.09 7.22
C SER A 54 -4.44 -6.17 7.33
N TYR A 55 -3.90 -6.57 8.50
CA TYR A 55 -2.46 -6.85 8.63
C TYR A 55 -2.00 -7.99 7.73
N ARG A 56 -2.84 -9.00 7.50
CA ARG A 56 -2.51 -10.10 6.60
C ARG A 56 -2.53 -9.68 5.12
N ILE A 57 -3.41 -8.76 4.74
CA ILE A 57 -3.42 -8.14 3.41
C ILE A 57 -2.08 -7.42 3.19
N TYR A 58 -1.67 -6.58 4.15
CA TYR A 58 -0.36 -5.93 4.11
C TYR A 58 0.79 -6.93 4.01
N GLY A 59 0.81 -7.96 4.86
CA GLY A 59 1.84 -9.00 4.82
C GLY A 59 1.90 -9.73 3.49
N SER A 60 0.78 -9.86 2.79
CA SER A 60 0.73 -10.48 1.45
C SER A 60 1.32 -9.62 0.34
N VAL A 61 1.35 -8.29 0.53
CA VAL A 61 2.02 -7.33 -0.34
C VAL A 61 3.51 -7.24 0.01
N ALA A 62 3.83 -7.09 1.29
CA ALA A 62 5.21 -6.88 1.75
C ALA A 62 6.08 -8.15 1.66
N TYR A 63 5.54 -9.30 2.08
CA TYR A 63 6.29 -10.55 2.21
C TYR A 63 5.81 -11.66 1.27
N GLY A 64 4.74 -11.43 0.52
CA GLY A 64 4.16 -12.45 -0.36
C GLY A 64 3.38 -13.52 0.40
N SER A 65 3.20 -14.69 -0.23
CA SER A 65 2.46 -15.82 0.37
C SER A 65 3.35 -17.05 0.45
N ILE A 66 3.24 -17.80 1.54
CA ILE A 66 3.97 -19.06 1.77
C ILE A 66 3.82 -20.02 0.58
N LYS A 67 2.59 -20.16 0.05
CA LYS A 67 2.30 -21.04 -1.10
C LYS A 67 2.95 -20.59 -2.41
N SER A 68 3.47 -19.37 -2.47
CA SER A 68 4.12 -18.80 -3.66
C SER A 68 5.47 -18.19 -3.30
N ALA A 69 6.15 -18.76 -2.31
CA ALA A 69 7.47 -18.29 -1.87
C ALA A 69 8.49 -18.28 -3.01
N HIS A 70 8.41 -19.23 -3.95
CA HIS A 70 9.25 -19.28 -5.16
C HIS A 70 9.03 -18.08 -6.11
N LEU A 71 7.89 -17.38 -6.02
CA LEU A 71 7.58 -16.17 -6.80
C LEU A 71 7.67 -14.91 -5.94
N SER A 72 8.13 -15.02 -4.70
CA SER A 72 8.15 -13.87 -3.77
C SER A 72 9.03 -12.74 -4.29
N GLU A 73 10.15 -13.04 -4.94
CA GLU A 73 11.04 -12.05 -5.56
C GLU A 73 10.31 -11.12 -6.55
N TYR A 74 9.36 -11.68 -7.32
CA TYR A 74 8.61 -10.94 -8.33
C TYR A 74 7.27 -10.36 -7.84
N LEU A 75 6.80 -10.76 -6.65
CA LEU A 75 5.46 -10.45 -6.15
C LEU A 75 5.45 -9.72 -4.82
N ALA A 76 6.53 -9.77 -4.05
CA ALA A 76 6.64 -9.12 -2.75
C ALA A 76 7.31 -7.75 -2.92
N THR A 77 6.80 -6.75 -2.22
CA THR A 77 7.37 -5.40 -2.15
C THR A 77 7.74 -5.11 -0.71
N PRO A 78 8.92 -5.58 -0.23
CA PRO A 78 9.28 -5.47 1.18
C PRO A 78 9.43 -4.03 1.66
N GLU A 79 9.65 -3.09 0.75
CA GLU A 79 9.75 -1.65 1.02
C GLU A 79 8.38 -0.96 1.15
N ALA A 80 7.28 -1.71 1.10
CA ALA A 80 5.94 -1.15 1.27
C ALA A 80 5.71 -0.70 2.72
N GLU A 81 5.29 0.55 2.89
CA GLU A 81 5.00 1.12 4.21
C GLU A 81 3.53 0.93 4.60
N TYR A 82 3.27 0.54 5.85
CA TYR A 82 1.92 0.45 6.39
C TYR A 82 1.47 1.82 6.93
N VAL A 83 0.48 2.42 6.27
CA VAL A 83 -0.11 3.72 6.63
C VAL A 83 -1.56 3.56 7.14
N GLY A 84 -2.02 2.33 7.31
CA GLY A 84 -3.34 2.00 7.83
C GLY A 84 -3.55 2.36 9.32
N ILE A 85 -4.75 2.03 9.81
CA ILE A 85 -5.13 2.29 11.20
C ILE A 85 -4.32 1.38 12.14
N ARG A 86 -3.42 1.95 12.94
CA ARG A 86 -2.69 1.19 13.97
C ARG A 86 -3.40 1.30 15.32
N PRO A 87 -3.39 0.27 16.18
CA PRO A 87 -3.97 0.32 17.53
C PRO A 87 -3.46 1.48 18.38
N ARG A 88 -2.21 1.90 18.20
CA ARG A 88 -1.60 3.04 18.92
C ARG A 88 -2.09 4.42 18.42
N THR A 89 -2.80 4.47 17.29
CA THR A 89 -3.15 5.73 16.60
C THR A 89 -4.51 6.30 17.02
N SER A 90 -5.25 5.64 17.91
CA SER A 90 -6.64 6.00 18.22
C SER A 90 -6.81 7.34 18.97
N SER A 91 -5.75 8.02 19.40
CA SER A 91 -5.88 9.30 20.13
C SER A 91 -5.30 10.53 19.42
N THR A 92 -4.44 10.42 18.39
CA THR A 92 -3.90 11.64 17.73
C THR A 92 -3.32 11.34 16.34
N THR A 93 -3.93 11.94 15.32
CA THR A 93 -3.33 12.42 14.06
C THR A 93 -2.00 11.77 13.63
N THR A 94 -2.04 10.79 12.73
CA THR A 94 -0.84 10.36 11.97
C THR A 94 -0.94 10.62 10.47
N CYS A 95 -1.67 11.65 10.06
CA CYS A 95 -1.42 12.34 8.79
C CYS A 95 -0.33 13.42 8.98
N ARG A 96 0.81 13.05 9.59
CA ARG A 96 1.97 13.97 9.79
C ARG A 96 3.27 13.44 9.19
N ARG A 97 3.21 12.30 8.48
CA ARG A 97 4.39 11.65 7.89
C ARG A 97 4.26 11.27 6.43
N ILE A 98 3.22 11.70 5.73
CA ILE A 98 3.28 11.79 4.27
C ILE A 98 4.11 13.04 3.96
N ARG A 99 5.42 12.99 4.22
CA ARG A 99 6.36 13.92 3.60
C ARG A 99 6.63 13.38 2.22
N CYS A 100 5.71 13.64 1.29
CA CYS A 100 6.02 13.62 -0.12
C CYS A 100 7.17 14.61 -0.30
N ARG A 101 8.39 14.11 -0.48
CA ARG A 101 9.51 14.93 -0.93
C ARG A 101 9.14 15.36 -2.34
N THR A 102 8.68 16.60 -2.50
CA THR A 102 8.60 17.24 -3.81
C THR A 102 10.02 17.26 -4.40
N PRO A 103 10.25 16.72 -5.61
CA PRO A 103 11.48 17.00 -6.32
C PRO A 103 11.39 18.45 -6.78
N THR A 104 12.19 19.33 -6.16
CA THR A 104 12.60 20.61 -6.75
C THR A 104 13.60 20.36 -7.87
#